data_AF-A0A1A9Z611-F1
#
_entry.id   AF-A0A1A9Z611-F1
#
_cell.length_a   1.000
_cell.length_b   1.000
_cell.length_c   1.000
_cell.angle_alpha   90.00
_cell.angle_beta   90.00
_cell.angle_gamma   90.00
#
_symmetry.space_group_name_H-M   'P 1'
#
loop_
_entity.id
_entity.type
_entity.pdbx_description
1 polymer ?
#
loop_
_entity_poly.entity_id
_entity_poly.type
_entity_poly.pdbx_seq_one_letter_code
_entity_poly.pdbx_strand_id
1 'polypeptide(L)'
;MSKEIDDLREDFEEMAYAMLSKPDVQNDRRMLMNTLDNIIKQAFSSVRDELYTLKRAVRGAECPNNALGKTSVQIHKRVNYASESLGAKVVSVMAQPLYSSNFFEVLIRRKYWPNPPAKMLRSNMAPGNCFAFKDDRAVVVIKLPQPVMIDQIGLSHISKTQSPTGEVSSAPKDFTVFAVTENVDVMLGTFRYDCIQNKLLQTFFVQASEKYDLLRFHFNSNHGHSDFTCIYRVVVYGRV
;
A
#
# COMPACT_ATOMS: atom_id res chain seq x y z
N MET A 1 -15.72 -2.67 21.02
CA MET A 1 -14.54 -3.51 21.34
C MET A 1 -14.88 -4.91 21.85
N SER A 2 -15.63 -5.13 22.94
CA SER A 2 -16.09 -6.51 23.28
C SER A 2 -17.08 -7.03 22.23
N LYS A 3 -18.08 -6.20 21.89
CA LYS A 3 -19.13 -6.54 20.95
C LYS A 3 -18.60 -6.88 19.55
N GLU A 4 -17.71 -6.05 19.00
CA GLU A 4 -17.08 -6.31 17.68
C GLU A 4 -16.20 -7.57 17.63
N ILE A 5 -15.65 -8.02 18.77
CA ILE A 5 -14.86 -9.25 18.85
C ILE A 5 -15.80 -10.46 18.94
N ASP A 6 -16.93 -10.32 19.64
CA ASP A 6 -17.96 -11.34 19.71
C ASP A 6 -18.66 -11.51 18.35
N ASP A 7 -18.94 -10.41 17.64
CA ASP A 7 -19.54 -10.39 16.30
C ASP A 7 -18.60 -11.06 15.26
N LEU A 8 -17.29 -10.76 15.30
CA LEU A 8 -16.30 -11.38 14.40
C LEU A 8 -16.12 -12.90 14.66
N ARG A 9 -16.32 -13.34 15.92
CA ARG A 9 -16.32 -14.77 16.26
C ARG A 9 -17.55 -15.46 15.67
N GLU A 10 -18.71 -14.81 15.74
CA GLU A 10 -19.97 -15.33 15.20
C GLU A 10 -19.90 -15.48 13.67
N ASP A 11 -19.41 -14.45 12.96
CA ASP A 11 -19.23 -14.48 11.50
C ASP A 11 -18.28 -15.60 11.04
N PHE A 12 -17.24 -15.86 11.83
CA PHE A 12 -16.25 -16.90 11.52
C PHE A 12 -16.80 -18.31 11.77
N GLU A 13 -17.60 -18.50 12.81
CA GLU A 13 -18.30 -19.75 13.07
C GLU A 13 -19.35 -20.05 11.99
N GLU A 14 -20.05 -19.03 11.48
CA GLU A 14 -21.01 -19.17 10.39
C GLU A 14 -20.32 -19.58 9.07
N MET A 15 -19.17 -18.97 8.77
CA MET A 15 -18.38 -19.31 7.58
C MET A 15 -17.76 -20.72 7.67
N ALA A 16 -17.34 -21.15 8.86
CA ALA A 16 -16.88 -22.51 9.10
C ALA A 16 -18.02 -23.52 8.90
N TYR A 17 -19.22 -23.24 9.43
CA TYR A 17 -20.39 -24.08 9.28
C TYR A 17 -20.81 -24.26 7.81
N ALA A 18 -20.74 -23.18 7.02
CA ALA A 18 -21.05 -23.20 5.59
C ALA A 18 -20.08 -24.08 4.78
N MET A 19 -18.77 -24.00 5.07
CA MET A 19 -17.72 -24.82 4.42
C MET A 19 -17.89 -26.33 4.67
N LEU A 20 -18.48 -26.69 5.80
CA LEU A 20 -18.54 -28.06 6.28
C LEU A 20 -19.78 -28.82 5.79
N SER A 21 -20.69 -28.20 5.04
CA SER A 21 -21.98 -28.76 4.59
C SER A 21 -21.93 -29.66 3.34
N LYS A 22 -20.76 -30.00 2.78
CA LYS A 22 -20.65 -30.89 1.60
C LYS A 22 -20.56 -32.39 1.98
N PRO A 23 -21.12 -33.32 1.18
CA PRO A 23 -21.28 -34.71 1.60
C PRO A 23 -20.06 -35.56 1.19
N ASP A 24 -19.26 -35.99 2.17
CA ASP A 24 -18.80 -37.39 2.32
C ASP A 24 -18.13 -37.58 3.70
N VAL A 25 -18.22 -38.80 4.24
CA VAL A 25 -17.54 -39.38 5.42
C VAL A 25 -17.80 -38.74 6.80
N GLN A 26 -18.75 -39.31 7.54
CA GLN A 26 -19.28 -38.77 8.80
C GLN A 26 -18.39 -38.99 10.04
N ASN A 27 -17.44 -39.94 10.01
CA ASN A 27 -16.56 -40.21 11.16
C ASN A 27 -15.28 -39.35 11.15
N ASP A 28 -14.72 -39.07 9.96
CA ASP A 28 -13.58 -38.14 9.82
C ASP A 28 -13.97 -36.68 10.12
N ARG A 29 -15.21 -36.29 9.83
CA ARG A 29 -15.70 -34.92 10.11
C ARG A 29 -15.56 -34.55 11.59
N ARG A 30 -15.83 -35.45 12.54
CA ARG A 30 -15.80 -35.10 13.97
C ARG A 30 -14.36 -34.88 14.48
N MET A 31 -13.41 -35.69 14.02
CA MET A 31 -11.99 -35.53 14.35
C MET A 31 -11.41 -34.27 13.69
N LEU A 32 -11.79 -34.02 12.43
CA LEU A 32 -11.35 -32.85 11.67
C LEU A 32 -11.94 -31.54 12.24
N MET A 33 -13.20 -31.58 12.69
CA MET A 33 -13.84 -30.51 13.46
C MET A 33 -13.09 -30.22 14.75
N ASN A 34 -12.82 -31.24 15.57
CA ASN A 34 -12.10 -31.04 16.84
C ASN A 34 -10.68 -30.50 16.60
N THR A 35 -10.03 -30.93 15.52
CA THR A 35 -8.68 -30.46 15.15
C THR A 35 -8.71 -29.00 14.69
N LEU A 36 -9.66 -28.63 13.83
CA LEU A 36 -9.90 -27.25 13.41
C LEU A 36 -10.23 -26.36 14.61
N ASP A 37 -11.11 -26.81 15.49
CA ASP A 37 -11.56 -26.07 16.66
C ASP A 37 -10.40 -25.81 17.64
N ASN A 38 -9.51 -26.78 17.80
CA ASN A 38 -8.29 -26.63 18.60
C ASN A 38 -7.28 -25.66 17.95
N ILE A 39 -7.08 -25.75 16.63
CA ILE A 39 -6.19 -24.81 15.91
C ILE A 39 -6.72 -23.38 16.00
N ILE A 40 -8.03 -23.20 15.83
CA ILE A 40 -8.70 -21.91 15.93
C ILE A 40 -8.55 -21.36 17.35
N LYS A 41 -8.85 -22.16 18.38
CA LYS A 41 -8.68 -21.76 19.79
C LYS A 41 -7.24 -21.36 20.11
N GLN A 42 -6.27 -22.10 19.58
CA GLN A 42 -4.84 -21.84 19.81
C GLN A 42 -4.37 -20.56 19.09
N ALA A 43 -4.83 -20.31 17.86
CA ALA A 43 -4.54 -19.08 17.13
C ALA A 43 -5.15 -17.86 17.82
N PHE A 44 -6.42 -17.95 18.25
CA PHE A 44 -7.09 -16.86 18.96
C PHE A 44 -6.51 -16.63 20.35
N SER A 45 -6.09 -17.67 21.08
CA SER A 45 -5.42 -17.49 22.38
C SER A 45 -4.07 -16.81 22.20
N SER A 46 -3.29 -17.20 21.20
CA SER A 46 -1.99 -16.58 20.91
C SER A 46 -2.12 -15.08 20.59
N VAL A 47 -3.06 -14.72 19.70
CA VAL A 47 -3.30 -13.31 19.34
C VAL A 47 -3.86 -12.52 20.54
N ARG A 48 -4.73 -13.15 21.34
CA ARG A 48 -5.28 -12.55 22.56
C ARG A 48 -4.19 -12.27 23.59
N ASP A 49 -3.27 -13.20 23.80
CA ASP A 49 -2.18 -13.08 24.77
C ASP A 49 -1.17 -12.01 24.34
N GLU A 50 -0.84 -11.94 23.04
CA GLU A 50 -0.03 -10.84 22.48
C GLU A 50 -0.71 -9.48 22.68
N LEU A 51 -2.02 -9.40 22.46
CA LEU A 51 -2.80 -8.18 22.68
C LEU A 51 -2.83 -7.77 24.17
N TYR A 52 -2.95 -8.73 25.09
CA TYR A 52 -2.89 -8.45 26.52
C TYR A 52 -1.50 -8.01 26.98
N THR A 53 -0.45 -8.59 26.41
CA THR A 53 0.93 -8.23 26.70
C THR A 53 1.24 -6.82 26.19
N LEU A 54 0.77 -6.47 24.99
CA LEU A 54 0.85 -5.12 24.44
C LEU A 54 0.04 -4.10 25.26
N LYS A 55 -1.18 -4.46 25.67
CA LYS A 55 -2.03 -3.61 26.53
C LYS A 55 -1.41 -3.37 27.91
N ARG A 56 -0.68 -4.35 28.45
CA ARG A 56 0.07 -4.22 29.71
C ARG A 56 1.31 -3.36 29.55
N ALA A 57 2.05 -3.51 28.45
CA ALA A 57 3.20 -2.65 28.14
C ALA A 57 2.80 -1.17 28.01
N VAL A 58 1.62 -0.88 27.45
CA VAL A 58 1.07 0.48 27.35
C VAL A 58 0.59 1.03 28.70
N ARG A 59 0.10 0.16 29.62
CA ARG A 59 -0.37 0.57 30.95
C ARG A 59 0.72 0.67 32.01
N GLY A 60 1.88 0.05 31.81
CA GLY A 60 2.99 0.04 32.78
C GLY A 60 3.97 1.21 32.69
N ALA A 61 3.83 2.09 31.70
CA ALA A 61 4.68 3.27 31.53
C ALA A 61 3.98 4.53 32.07
N GLU A 62 3.85 4.64 33.40
CA GLU A 62 3.68 5.95 34.04
C GLU A 62 5.05 6.62 34.15
N CYS A 63 5.30 7.66 33.35
CA CYS A 63 6.48 8.51 33.50
C CYS A 63 6.24 9.53 34.64
N PRO A 64 7.26 9.91 35.42
CA PRO A 64 7.09 10.86 36.51
C PRO A 64 6.74 12.25 35.97
N ASN A 65 5.88 12.94 36.71
CA ASN A 65 5.43 14.30 36.44
C ASN A 65 6.61 15.27 36.27
N ASN A 66 6.92 15.59 35.02
CA ASN A 66 7.39 16.92 34.66
C ASN A 66 6.39 17.46 33.65
N ALA A 67 5.95 18.70 33.87
CA ALA A 67 4.97 19.40 33.05
C ALA A 67 5.45 19.50 31.59
N LEU A 68 5.22 18.44 30.83
CA LEU A 68 5.35 18.40 29.39
C LEU A 68 4.04 18.99 28.87
N GLY A 69 4.10 20.27 28.48
CA GLY A 69 3.02 20.91 27.75
C GLY A 69 2.51 19.96 26.68
N LYS A 70 1.19 19.82 26.57
CA LYS A 70 0.48 18.97 25.59
C LYS A 70 1.01 19.27 24.19
N THR A 71 2.10 18.62 23.80
CA THR A 71 2.46 18.50 22.39
C THR A 71 1.70 17.28 21.93
N SER A 72 0.40 17.46 21.72
CA SER A 72 -0.33 16.62 20.79
C SER A 72 0.49 16.66 19.50
N VAL A 73 1.24 15.58 19.21
CA VAL A 73 1.69 15.37 17.85
C VAL A 73 0.41 15.19 17.05
N GLN A 74 -0.10 16.29 16.51
CA GLN A 74 -1.24 16.30 15.62
C GLN A 74 -0.77 15.59 14.36
N ILE A 75 -0.94 14.28 14.29
CA ILE A 75 -0.86 13.54 13.03
C ILE A 75 -2.01 14.10 12.21
N HIS A 76 -1.74 15.14 11.44
CA HIS A 76 -2.66 15.68 10.47
C HIS A 76 -2.86 14.57 9.46
N LYS A 77 -3.97 13.83 9.58
CA LYS A 77 -4.33 12.79 8.62
C LYS A 77 -4.69 13.48 7.32
N ARG A 78 -3.68 13.68 6.46
CA ARG A 78 -3.84 14.32 5.16
C ARG A 78 -4.54 13.37 4.19
N VAL A 79 -5.43 13.90 3.36
CA VAL A 79 -6.12 13.12 2.34
C VAL A 79 -5.15 12.80 1.20
N ASN A 80 -4.88 11.51 0.97
CA ASN A 80 -4.12 11.09 -0.20
C ASN A 80 -5.02 11.10 -1.45
N TYR A 81 -4.98 12.16 -2.25
CA TYR A 81 -5.77 12.25 -3.48
C TYR A 81 -5.36 11.26 -4.57
N ALA A 82 -4.19 10.62 -4.46
CA ALA A 82 -3.81 9.52 -5.35
C ALA A 82 -4.39 8.15 -4.92
N SER A 83 -5.24 8.09 -3.88
CA SER A 83 -5.82 6.83 -3.41
C SER A 83 -6.87 6.28 -4.37
N GLU A 84 -6.74 5.01 -4.76
CA GLU A 84 -7.76 4.30 -5.57
C GLU A 84 -9.12 4.30 -4.86
N SER A 85 -9.12 4.12 -3.54
CA SER A 85 -10.35 4.14 -2.73
C SER A 85 -11.08 5.49 -2.70
N LEU A 86 -10.40 6.57 -3.10
CA LEU A 86 -11.01 7.90 -3.25
C LEU A 86 -11.40 8.20 -4.70
N GLY A 87 -11.18 7.27 -5.63
CA GLY A 87 -11.50 7.42 -7.04
C GLY A 87 -10.32 7.79 -7.94
N ALA A 88 -9.09 7.82 -7.42
CA ALA A 88 -7.92 8.01 -8.27
C ALA A 88 -7.70 6.78 -9.17
N LYS A 89 -7.25 7.00 -10.40
CA LYS A 89 -7.05 5.92 -11.37
C LYS A 89 -5.82 6.13 -12.23
N VAL A 90 -5.20 5.03 -12.65
CA VAL A 90 -4.14 5.07 -13.66
C VAL A 90 -4.80 5.17 -15.04
N VAL A 91 -4.46 6.22 -15.78
CA VAL A 91 -4.99 6.50 -17.13
C VAL A 91 -4.17 5.79 -18.19
N SER A 92 -2.85 5.90 -18.11
CA SER A 92 -1.93 5.29 -19.08
C SER A 92 -0.61 4.93 -18.43
N VAL A 93 0.05 3.91 -19.00
CA VAL A 93 1.40 3.47 -18.59
C VAL A 93 2.22 3.17 -19.83
N MET A 94 3.38 3.81 -19.91
CA MET A 94 4.45 3.51 -20.85
C MET A 94 5.62 2.91 -20.07
N ALA A 95 5.64 1.58 -20.00
CA ALA A 95 6.71 0.79 -19.41
C ALA A 95 6.71 -0.60 -20.05
N GLN A 96 7.85 -1.29 -20.02
CA GLN A 96 7.89 -2.70 -20.38
C GLN A 96 7.32 -3.53 -19.23
N PRO A 97 6.40 -4.49 -19.49
CA PRO A 97 5.91 -5.37 -18.44
C PRO A 97 7.03 -6.29 -17.97
N LEU A 98 7.00 -6.65 -16.68
CA LEU A 98 8.01 -7.53 -16.08
C LEU A 98 8.00 -8.94 -16.70
N TYR A 99 6.81 -9.44 -17.00
CA TYR A 99 6.60 -10.73 -17.64
C TYR A 99 6.04 -10.53 -19.04
N SER A 100 6.41 -11.41 -19.97
CA SER A 100 5.84 -11.42 -21.31
C SER A 100 4.36 -11.74 -21.24
N SER A 101 3.52 -10.79 -21.68
CA SER A 101 2.09 -11.04 -21.84
C SER A 101 1.75 -11.51 -23.24
N ASN A 102 0.85 -12.47 -23.34
CA ASN A 102 0.28 -12.89 -24.62
C ASN A 102 -0.77 -11.87 -25.11
N PHE A 103 -1.18 -11.99 -26.37
CA PHE A 103 -2.17 -11.08 -26.98
C PHE A 103 -3.50 -11.04 -26.20
N PHE A 104 -3.96 -12.18 -25.69
CA PHE A 104 -5.19 -12.27 -24.90
C PHE A 104 -5.10 -11.44 -23.62
N GLU A 105 -3.98 -11.53 -22.88
CA GLU A 105 -3.73 -10.73 -21.68
C GLU A 105 -3.69 -9.23 -21.95
N VAL A 106 -3.13 -8.82 -23.09
CA VAL A 106 -3.18 -7.42 -23.52
C VAL A 106 -4.62 -6.97 -23.77
N LEU A 107 -5.41 -7.79 -24.47
CA LEU A 107 -6.81 -7.51 -24.77
C LEU A 107 -7.67 -7.35 -23.50
N ILE A 108 -7.45 -8.20 -22.49
CA ILE A 108 -8.18 -8.11 -21.21
C ILE A 108 -7.51 -7.16 -20.19
N ARG A 109 -6.61 -6.27 -20.64
CA ARG A 109 -5.93 -5.25 -19.80
C ARG A 109 -5.09 -5.84 -18.65
N ARG A 110 -4.63 -7.08 -18.78
CA ARG A 110 -3.76 -7.80 -17.81
C ARG A 110 -2.28 -7.79 -18.19
N LYS A 111 -1.86 -6.92 -19.11
CA LYS A 111 -0.47 -6.74 -19.56
C LYS A 111 0.59 -6.67 -18.44
N TYR A 112 0.23 -6.14 -17.27
CA TYR A 112 1.15 -5.95 -16.14
C TYR A 112 0.87 -6.92 -14.99
N TRP A 113 0.16 -8.03 -15.23
CA TRP A 113 -0.08 -9.03 -14.20
C TRP A 113 1.23 -9.74 -13.81
N PRO A 114 1.48 -10.06 -12.53
CA PRO A 114 0.62 -9.92 -11.34
C PRO A 114 0.76 -8.57 -10.60
N ASN A 115 1.48 -7.61 -11.17
CA ASN A 115 1.82 -6.33 -10.55
C ASN A 115 1.23 -5.14 -11.31
N PRO A 116 -0.11 -5.03 -11.44
CA PRO A 116 -0.71 -3.99 -12.26
C PRO A 116 -0.46 -2.58 -11.69
N PRO A 117 -0.44 -1.55 -12.55
CA PRO A 117 -0.22 -0.16 -12.15
C PRO A 117 -1.11 0.33 -11.00
N ALA A 118 -2.37 -0.11 -10.96
CA ALA A 118 -3.31 0.28 -9.92
C ALA A 118 -2.83 -0.04 -8.49
N LYS A 119 -1.95 -1.04 -8.30
CA LYS A 119 -1.39 -1.36 -6.98
C LYS A 119 -0.69 -0.18 -6.32
N MET A 120 -0.05 0.72 -7.10
CA MET A 120 0.64 1.89 -6.55
C MET A 120 -0.31 2.93 -5.93
N LEU A 121 -1.62 2.83 -6.21
CA LEU A 121 -2.64 3.72 -5.67
C LEU A 121 -3.34 3.12 -4.43
N ARG A 122 -2.95 1.91 -4.01
CA ARG A 122 -3.55 1.18 -2.88
C ARG A 122 -2.77 1.41 -1.59
N SER A 123 -3.42 1.17 -0.46
CA SER A 123 -2.80 1.26 0.87
C SER A 123 -2.01 0.01 1.26
N ASN A 124 -2.32 -1.15 0.66
CA ASN A 124 -1.66 -2.41 0.96
C ASN A 124 -0.25 -2.44 0.37
N MET A 125 0.77 -2.42 1.24
CA MET A 125 2.18 -2.50 0.88
C MET A 125 2.84 -3.83 1.28
N ALA A 126 2.07 -4.92 1.42
CA ALA A 126 2.66 -6.23 1.66
C ALA A 126 3.66 -6.59 0.54
N PRO A 127 4.72 -7.37 0.81
CA PRO A 127 5.71 -7.73 -0.20
C PRO A 127 5.08 -8.24 -1.50
N GLY A 128 5.50 -7.71 -2.66
CA GLY A 128 4.90 -8.02 -3.96
C GLY A 128 3.60 -7.27 -4.30
N ASN A 129 3.02 -6.49 -3.38
CA ASN A 129 1.90 -5.59 -3.67
C ASN A 129 2.36 -4.20 -4.12
N CYS A 130 3.13 -4.19 -5.22
CA CYS A 130 3.58 -2.98 -5.91
C CYS A 130 3.24 -3.05 -7.40
N PHE A 131 3.28 -1.89 -8.07
CA PHE A 131 3.38 -1.84 -9.53
C PHE A 131 4.81 -2.16 -9.92
N ALA A 132 5.01 -3.22 -10.70
CA ALA A 132 6.33 -3.67 -11.15
C ALA A 132 6.42 -3.55 -12.66
N PHE A 133 7.57 -3.07 -13.14
CA PHE A 133 7.90 -2.98 -14.56
C PHE A 133 9.37 -3.30 -14.76
N LYS A 134 9.70 -3.74 -15.98
CA LYS A 134 11.06 -4.12 -16.35
C LYS A 134 11.96 -2.89 -16.39
N ASP A 135 13.24 -3.10 -16.08
CA ASP A 135 14.29 -2.08 -16.05
C ASP A 135 13.97 -0.96 -15.02
N ASP A 136 14.38 0.28 -15.29
CA ASP A 136 14.38 1.39 -14.35
C ASP A 136 13.53 2.61 -14.76
N ARG A 137 12.86 2.53 -15.92
CA ARG A 137 12.10 3.65 -16.50
C ARG A 137 10.64 3.33 -16.77
N ALA A 138 9.76 4.23 -16.33
CA ALA A 138 8.33 4.18 -16.63
C ALA A 138 7.73 5.58 -16.68
N VAL A 139 6.75 5.78 -17.56
CA VAL A 139 5.87 6.96 -17.53
C VAL A 139 4.46 6.52 -17.18
N VAL A 140 3.91 7.08 -16.11
CA VAL A 140 2.58 6.74 -15.58
C VAL A 140 1.75 8.01 -15.48
N VAL A 141 0.55 8.00 -16.06
CA VAL A 141 -0.43 9.08 -15.89
C VAL A 141 -1.48 8.66 -14.88
N ILE A 142 -1.65 9.46 -13.83
CA ILE A 142 -2.62 9.26 -12.74
C ILE A 142 -3.65 10.38 -12.80
N LYS A 143 -4.94 10.02 -12.82
CA LYS A 143 -6.06 10.95 -12.64
C LYS A 143 -6.48 10.92 -11.17
N LEU A 144 -6.39 12.06 -10.49
CA LEU A 144 -6.95 12.32 -9.17
C LEU A 144 -8.49 12.39 -9.26
N PRO A 145 -9.22 12.18 -8.16
CA PRO A 145 -10.69 12.21 -8.19
C PRO A 145 -11.29 13.60 -8.44
N GLN A 146 -10.51 14.66 -8.24
CA GLN A 146 -10.90 16.05 -8.48
C GLN A 146 -9.65 16.93 -8.61
N PRO A 147 -9.75 18.17 -9.14
CA PRO A 147 -8.65 19.14 -9.14
C PRO A 147 -8.18 19.50 -7.73
N VAL A 148 -6.87 19.44 -7.51
CA VAL A 148 -6.23 19.68 -6.20
C VAL A 148 -5.11 20.70 -6.36
N MET A 149 -5.06 21.65 -5.43
CA MET A 149 -3.91 22.52 -5.22
C MET A 149 -2.81 21.73 -4.50
N ILE A 150 -1.94 21.08 -5.27
CA ILE A 150 -0.95 20.12 -4.76
C ILE A 150 0.16 20.85 -4.02
N ASP A 151 0.45 20.44 -2.79
CA ASP A 151 1.55 20.98 -2.00
C ASP A 151 2.65 19.95 -1.71
N GLN A 152 2.33 18.66 -1.76
CA GLN A 152 3.30 17.59 -1.58
C GLN A 152 2.95 16.38 -2.43
N ILE A 153 4.00 15.76 -2.97
CA ILE A 153 3.93 14.45 -3.63
C ILE A 153 4.89 13.53 -2.92
N GLY A 154 4.57 12.25 -2.82
CA GLY A 154 5.43 11.30 -2.16
C GLY A 154 5.36 9.90 -2.72
N LEU A 155 6.39 9.14 -2.40
CA LEU A 155 6.49 7.71 -2.69
C LEU A 155 6.67 6.95 -1.38
N SER A 156 6.15 5.73 -1.33
CA SER A 156 6.54 4.77 -0.30
C SER A 156 7.11 3.51 -0.91
N HIS A 157 8.05 2.90 -0.19
CA HIS A 157 8.60 1.58 -0.47
C HIS A 157 8.70 0.77 0.83
N ILE A 158 8.74 -0.56 0.72
CA ILE A 158 8.97 -1.45 1.87
C ILE A 158 10.39 -1.29 2.44
N SER A 159 10.56 -1.58 3.73
CA SER A 159 11.89 -1.64 4.37
C SER A 159 12.64 -2.92 3.99
N LYS A 160 13.95 -2.96 4.31
CA LYS A 160 14.75 -4.19 4.23
C LYS A 160 14.17 -5.30 5.10
N THR A 161 13.62 -4.98 6.28
CA THR A 161 13.02 -5.97 7.19
C THR A 161 11.71 -6.56 6.67
N GLN A 162 10.98 -5.83 5.83
CA GLN A 162 9.77 -6.31 5.17
C GLN A 162 10.07 -7.08 3.89
N SER A 163 11.24 -6.84 3.28
CA SER A 163 11.65 -7.53 2.06
C SER A 163 12.03 -8.98 2.34
N PRO A 164 11.44 -9.98 1.65
CA PRO A 164 11.80 -11.39 1.83
C PRO A 164 13.29 -11.68 1.55
N THR A 165 13.90 -10.91 0.64
CA THR A 165 15.33 -11.04 0.29
C THR A 165 16.23 -10.06 1.05
N GLY A 166 15.66 -9.17 1.86
CA GLY A 166 16.40 -8.06 2.49
C GLY A 166 16.81 -6.93 1.53
N GLU A 167 16.49 -7.06 0.25
CA GLU A 167 16.87 -6.11 -0.80
C GLU A 167 15.77 -5.06 -1.06
N VAL A 168 16.19 -3.83 -1.32
CA VAL A 168 15.32 -2.69 -1.66
C VAL A 168 15.84 -1.90 -2.88
N SER A 169 16.78 -2.49 -3.64
CA SER A 169 17.39 -1.87 -4.82
C SER A 169 16.39 -1.61 -5.96
N SER A 170 15.24 -2.31 -5.97
CA SER A 170 14.16 -2.13 -6.94
C SER A 170 13.27 -0.92 -6.64
N ALA A 171 13.50 -0.21 -5.54
CA ALA A 171 12.79 1.03 -5.27
C ALA A 171 13.08 2.08 -6.36
N PRO A 172 12.07 2.89 -6.77
CA PRO A 172 12.32 4.03 -7.65
C PRO A 172 13.24 5.02 -6.94
N LYS A 173 14.13 5.66 -7.70
CA LYS A 173 15.13 6.58 -7.17
C LYS A 173 14.86 8.00 -7.64
N ASP A 174 15.30 8.35 -8.84
CA ASP A 174 15.08 9.69 -9.40
C ASP A 174 13.77 9.69 -10.20
N PHE A 175 12.90 10.68 -9.97
CA PHE A 175 11.62 10.79 -10.68
C PHE A 175 11.22 12.25 -10.88
N THR A 176 10.44 12.50 -11.92
CA THR A 176 9.93 13.83 -12.27
C THR A 176 8.42 13.78 -12.35
N VAL A 177 7.73 14.82 -11.90
CA VAL A 177 6.28 14.90 -11.97
C VAL A 177 5.84 16.12 -12.75
N PHE A 178 4.88 15.93 -13.64
CA PHE A 178 4.22 16.98 -14.40
C PHE A 178 2.73 16.99 -14.10
N ALA A 179 2.13 18.17 -14.08
CA ALA A 179 0.70 18.34 -14.25
C ALA A 179 0.38 18.40 -15.74
N VAL A 180 -0.56 17.57 -16.18
CA VAL A 180 -0.99 17.50 -17.57
C VAL A 180 -2.15 18.46 -17.78
N THR A 181 -1.99 19.40 -18.70
CA THR A 181 -3.00 20.41 -19.02
C THR A 181 -3.38 20.34 -20.51
N GLU A 182 -4.38 21.09 -20.94
CA GLU A 182 -4.77 21.16 -22.35
C GLU A 182 -3.71 21.84 -23.23
N ASN A 183 -2.91 22.73 -22.64
CA ASN A 183 -1.93 23.54 -23.34
C ASN A 183 -0.54 22.91 -23.26
N VAL A 184 0.15 23.15 -22.15
CA VAL A 184 1.54 22.74 -21.93
C VAL A 184 1.62 22.09 -20.55
N ASP A 185 2.27 20.95 -20.48
CA ASP A 185 2.51 20.26 -19.22
C ASP A 185 3.37 21.13 -18.29
N VAL A 186 2.96 21.23 -17.03
CA VAL A 186 3.67 22.02 -16.02
C VAL A 186 4.53 21.09 -15.19
N MET A 187 5.85 21.30 -15.18
CA MET A 187 6.74 20.53 -14.30
C MET A 187 6.50 20.93 -12.84
N LEU A 188 6.05 19.97 -12.03
CA LEU A 188 5.84 20.16 -10.59
C LEU A 188 7.13 19.96 -9.80
N GLY A 189 8.08 19.20 -10.34
CA GLY A 189 9.42 19.08 -9.80
C GLY A 189 10.12 17.79 -10.21
N THR A 190 11.41 17.75 -9.90
CA THR A 190 12.26 16.55 -9.97
C THR A 190 12.72 16.20 -8.57
N PHE A 191 12.60 14.93 -8.22
CA PHE A 191 12.73 14.43 -6.87
C PHE A 191 13.58 13.16 -6.85
N ARG A 192 14.04 12.83 -5.66
CA ARG A 192 14.79 11.61 -5.41
C ARG A 192 14.25 10.94 -4.15
N TYR A 193 13.87 9.68 -4.29
CA TYR A 193 13.55 8.81 -3.17
C TYR A 193 14.85 8.13 -2.66
N ASP A 194 14.98 8.03 -1.34
CA ASP A 194 16.13 7.36 -0.70
C ASP A 194 15.69 6.11 0.09
N CYS A 195 16.46 5.04 0.04
CA CYS A 195 16.15 3.81 0.79
C CYS A 195 16.55 3.90 2.28
N ILE A 196 15.82 4.69 3.06
CA ILE A 196 16.07 4.89 4.50
C ILE A 196 15.23 3.89 5.32
N GLN A 197 15.89 3.03 6.11
CA GLN A 197 15.29 1.94 6.89
C GLN A 197 14.00 2.31 7.64
N ASN A 198 14.00 3.48 8.31
CA ASN A 198 12.90 3.91 9.19
C ASN A 198 12.00 4.98 8.56
N LYS A 199 12.12 5.24 7.25
CA LYS A 199 11.32 6.25 6.55
C LYS A 199 10.79 5.69 5.22
N LEU A 200 9.72 4.89 5.33
CA LEU A 200 9.07 4.27 4.20
C LEU A 200 8.40 5.29 3.28
N LEU A 201 7.69 6.26 3.85
CA LEU A 201 7.05 7.35 3.12
C LEU A 201 7.97 8.57 3.08
N GLN A 202 8.28 9.03 1.87
CA GLN A 202 8.98 10.30 1.65
C GLN A 202 8.10 11.21 0.83
N THR A 203 7.90 12.42 1.33
CA THR A 203 7.16 13.48 0.66
C THR A 203 8.09 14.62 0.27
N PHE A 204 7.74 15.26 -0.83
CA PHE A 204 8.49 16.33 -1.48
C PHE A 204 7.54 17.49 -1.72
N PHE A 205 7.97 18.70 -1.36
CA PHE A 205 7.16 19.89 -1.53
C PHE A 205 7.05 20.28 -3.01
N VAL A 206 5.87 20.72 -3.40
CA VAL A 206 5.53 21.20 -4.74
C VAL A 206 4.96 22.60 -4.61
N GLN A 207 5.36 23.49 -5.51
CA GLN A 207 4.77 24.82 -5.65
C GLN A 207 3.83 24.83 -6.86
N ALA A 208 2.63 24.29 -6.69
CA ALA A 208 1.62 24.36 -7.74
C ALA A 208 1.01 25.77 -7.80
N SER A 209 0.83 26.32 -8.99
CA SER A 209 0.16 27.61 -9.22
C SER A 209 -1.34 27.47 -9.40
N GLU A 210 -1.81 26.29 -9.86
CA GLU A 210 -3.21 25.99 -10.12
C GLU A 210 -3.60 24.60 -9.63
N LYS A 211 -4.91 24.32 -9.61
CA LYS A 211 -5.42 23.00 -9.26
C LYS A 211 -5.25 22.04 -10.44
N TYR A 212 -4.68 20.87 -10.17
CA TYR A 212 -4.49 19.83 -11.17
C TYR A 212 -5.15 18.53 -10.72
N ASP A 213 -5.63 17.75 -11.67
CA ASP A 213 -6.15 16.41 -11.43
C ASP A 213 -5.52 15.33 -12.32
N LEU A 214 -4.66 15.70 -13.26
CA LEU A 214 -3.97 14.75 -14.14
C LEU A 214 -2.47 14.93 -13.97
N LEU A 215 -1.81 13.89 -13.44
CA LEU A 215 -0.40 13.93 -13.10
C LEU A 215 0.36 12.88 -13.88
N ARG A 216 1.46 13.27 -14.52
CA ARG A 216 2.37 12.38 -15.21
C ARG A 216 3.64 12.20 -14.41
N PHE A 217 3.86 10.99 -13.92
CA PHE A 217 5.06 10.56 -13.23
C PHE A 217 6.02 9.96 -14.24
N HIS A 218 7.24 10.48 -14.27
CA HIS A 218 8.38 9.92 -14.97
C HIS A 218 9.30 9.31 -13.93
N PHE A 219 9.31 7.98 -13.83
CA PHE A 219 10.30 7.25 -13.05
C PHE A 219 11.53 7.08 -13.94
N ASN A 220 12.67 7.64 -13.51
CA ASN A 220 13.84 7.82 -14.36
C ASN A 220 14.99 6.86 -14.04
N SER A 221 15.01 6.31 -12.82
CA SER A 221 16.02 5.38 -12.32
C SER A 221 15.50 4.59 -11.11
N ASN A 222 16.23 3.54 -10.74
CA ASN A 222 16.06 2.80 -9.48
C ASN A 222 17.36 2.78 -8.65
N HIS A 223 17.38 2.03 -7.55
CA HIS A 223 18.53 1.89 -6.65
C HIS A 223 19.51 0.77 -7.05
N GLY A 224 19.53 0.36 -8.32
CA GLY A 224 20.52 -0.55 -8.89
C GLY A 224 20.04 -1.99 -9.11
N HIS A 225 18.73 -2.25 -9.01
CA HIS A 225 18.20 -3.56 -9.40
C HIS A 225 18.25 -3.71 -10.93
N SER A 226 18.88 -4.77 -11.42
CA SER A 226 19.13 -4.96 -12.87
C SER A 226 17.85 -5.22 -13.67
N ASP A 227 16.90 -5.96 -13.08
CA ASP A 227 15.81 -6.54 -13.87
C ASP A 227 14.51 -5.72 -13.84
N PHE A 228 14.24 -5.01 -12.75
CA PHE A 228 12.94 -4.37 -12.55
C PHE A 228 12.95 -3.25 -11.51
N THR A 229 11.87 -2.48 -11.52
CA THR A 229 11.55 -1.46 -10.52
C THR A 229 10.16 -1.69 -9.97
N CYS A 230 9.97 -1.49 -8.66
CA CYS A 230 8.68 -1.66 -7.99
C CYS A 230 8.23 -0.42 -7.20
N ILE A 231 7.07 0.12 -7.57
CA ILE A 231 6.46 1.28 -6.90
C ILE A 231 5.34 0.77 -6.00
N TYR A 232 5.54 0.86 -4.68
CA TYR A 232 4.55 0.39 -3.71
C TYR A 232 3.40 1.36 -3.53
N ARG A 233 3.70 2.65 -3.32
CA ARG A 233 2.64 3.64 -3.08
C ARG A 233 3.03 5.01 -3.58
N VAL A 234 2.10 5.66 -4.28
CA VAL A 234 2.13 7.09 -4.59
C VAL A 234 1.18 7.81 -3.63
N VAL A 235 1.64 8.95 -3.10
CA VAL A 235 0.78 9.87 -2.36
C VAL A 235 0.80 11.26 -2.98
N VAL A 236 -0.36 11.90 -3.02
CA VAL A 236 -0.53 13.29 -3.45
C VAL A 236 -1.36 13.99 -2.40
N TYR A 237 -0.79 15.03 -1.81
CA TYR A 237 -1.42 15.85 -0.80
C TYR A 237 -1.60 17.29 -1.30
N GLY A 238 -2.68 17.91 -0.86
CA GLY A 238 -3.02 19.26 -1.26
C GLY A 238 -4.34 19.71 -0.65
N ARG A 239 -4.92 20.74 -1.24
CA ARG A 239 -6.21 21.31 -0.86
C ARG A 239 -7.13 21.43 -2.07
N VAL A 240 -8.41 21.16 -1.87
CA VAL A 240 -9.46 21.35 -2.89
C VAL A 240 -10.03 22.74 -2.77
#